data_AF-A0A1E7Q8G5-F1
#
_entry.id   AF-A0A1E7Q8G5-F1
#
_cell.length_a   1.000
_cell.length_b   1.000
_cell.length_c   1.000
_cell.angle_alpha   90.00
_cell.angle_beta   90.00
_cell.angle_gamma   90.00
#
_symmetry.space_group_name_H-M   'P 1'
#
loop_
_entity.id
_entity.type
_entity.pdbx_description
1 polymer ?
#
loop_
_entity_poly.entity_id
_entity_poly.type
_entity_poly.pdbx_seq_one_letter_code
_entity_poly.pdbx_strand_id
1 'polypeptide(L)' 'MNLCQLPKEQQEMAAAETLACFWLYQKRAGKMNRLAIQNKLADMPEKQREQHRAALNKYRNDFGEGKA' A
#
# COMPACT_ATOMS: atom_id res chain seq x y z
N MET A 1 0.08 -9.72 18.31
CA MET A 1 1.38 -10.01 17.67
C MET A 1 2.23 -8.75 17.72
N ASN A 2 3.49 -8.84 18.16
CA ASN A 2 4.42 -7.71 18.14
C ASN A 2 5.18 -7.71 16.81
N LEU A 3 4.93 -6.71 15.96
CA LEU A 3 5.52 -6.62 14.62
C LEU A 3 7.05 -6.54 14.68
N CYS A 4 7.61 -5.90 15.71
CA CYS A 4 9.06 -5.71 15.84
C CYS A 4 9.83 -7.02 16.08
N GLN A 5 9.15 -8.10 16.45
CA GLN A 5 9.75 -9.42 16.69
C GLN A 5 9.69 -10.35 15.46
N LEU A 6 9.02 -9.93 14.38
CA LEU A 6 8.94 -10.72 13.16
C LEU A 6 10.21 -10.58 12.32
N PRO A 7 10.50 -11.53 11.41
CA PRO A 7 11.55 -11.36 10.41
C PRO A 7 11.37 -10.06 9.62
N LYS A 8 12.48 -9.40 9.27
CA LYS A 8 12.46 -8.09 8.57
C LYS A 8 11.55 -8.10 7.35
N GLU A 9 11.55 -9.18 6.58
CA GLU A 9 10.69 -9.30 5.40
C GLU A 9 9.19 -9.30 5.75
N GLN A 10 8.78 -9.93 6.85
CA GLN A 10 7.39 -9.89 7.32
C GLN A 10 7.02 -8.50 7.86
N GLN A 11 7.96 -7.79 8.48
CA GLN A 11 7.76 -6.40 8.90
C GLN A 11 7.55 -5.48 7.70
N GLU A 12 8.38 -5.62 6.67
CA GLU A 12 8.26 -4.87 5.42
C GLU A 12 6.95 -5.16 4.70
N MET A 13 6.52 -6.43 4.68
CA MET A 13 5.25 -6.82 4.10
C MET A 13 4.05 -6.22 4.86
N ALA A 14 4.06 -6.30 6.20
CA ALA A 14 3.03 -5.69 7.03
C ALA A 14 3.00 -4.15 6.90
N ALA A 15 4.17 -3.51 6.77
CA ALA A 15 4.27 -2.09 6.49
C ALA A 15 3.69 -1.74 5.11
N ALA A 16 3.94 -2.58 4.11
CA ALA A 16 3.39 -2.39 2.77
C ALA A 16 1.86 -2.49 2.73
N GLU A 17 1.29 -3.48 3.43
CA GLU A 17 -0.17 -3.63 3.57
C GLU A 17 -0.79 -2.43 4.31
N THR A 18 -0.18 -2.01 5.41
CA THR A 18 -0.66 -0.85 6.20
C THR A 18 -0.66 0.42 5.36
N LEU A 19 0.43 0.70 4.64
CA LEU A 19 0.54 1.88 3.78
C LEU A 19 -0.42 1.83 2.59
N ALA A 20 -0.61 0.66 1.99
CA ALA A 20 -1.57 0.48 0.90
C ALA A 20 -3.00 0.80 1.35
N CYS A 21 -3.44 0.25 2.48
CA CYS A 21 -4.75 0.55 3.07
C CYS A 21 -4.90 2.05 3.38
N PHE A 22 -3.86 2.67 3.94
CA PHE A 22 -3.87 4.09 4.27
C PHE A 22 -3.99 4.98 3.02
N TRP A 23 -3.26 4.67 1.95
CA TRP A 23 -3.35 5.43 0.70
C TRP A 23 -4.70 5.27 0.01
N LEU A 24 -5.26 4.05 0.00
CA LEU A 24 -6.60 3.80 -0.53
C LEU A 24 -7.67 4.55 0.27
N TYR A 25 -7.55 4.57 1.61
CA TYR A 25 -8.42 5.35 2.48
C TYR A 25 -8.33 6.86 2.17
N GLN A 26 -7.11 7.42 2.09
CA GLN A 26 -6.93 8.82 1.75
C GLN A 26 -7.47 9.16 0.35
N LYS A 27 -7.31 8.24 -0.60
CA LYS A 27 -7.84 8.40 -1.95
C LYS A 27 -9.36 8.44 -1.96
N ARG A 28 -10.01 7.52 -1.23
CA ARG A 28 -11.46 7.52 -1.03
C ARG A 28 -11.94 8.81 -0.33
N ALA A 29 -11.15 9.34 0.60
CA ALA A 29 -11.43 10.62 1.26
C ALA A 29 -11.11 11.86 0.40
N GLY A 30 -10.64 11.70 -0.84
CA GLY A 30 -10.28 12.81 -1.74
C GLY A 30 -8.99 13.56 -1.36
N LYS A 31 -8.26 13.09 -0.34
CA LYS A 31 -7.03 13.73 0.17
C LYS A 31 -5.77 13.31 -0.60
N MET A 32 -5.86 12.24 -1.36
CA MET A 32 -4.75 11.71 -2.16
C MET A 32 -5.27 11.27 -3.53
N ASN A 33 -4.52 11.53 -4.59
CA ASN A 33 -4.88 11.09 -5.93
C ASN A 33 -3.99 9.92 -6.40
N ARG A 34 -4.40 9.28 -7.49
CA ARG A 34 -3.65 8.14 -8.06
C ARG A 34 -2.21 8.50 -8.42
N LEU A 35 -1.97 9.72 -8.91
CA LEU A 35 -0.63 10.18 -9.30
C LEU A 35 0.29 10.31 -8.07
N ALA A 36 -0.22 10.81 -6.95
CA ALA A 36 0.53 10.89 -5.70
C ALA A 36 0.95 9.50 -5.20
N ILE A 37 0.08 8.49 -5.36
CA ILE A 37 0.41 7.10 -5.02
C ILE A 37 1.51 6.59 -5.96
N GLN A 38 1.40 6.85 -7.27
CA GLN A 38 2.42 6.46 -8.25
C GLN A 38 3.78 7.11 -7.99
N ASN A 39 3.82 8.40 -7.63
CA ASN A 39 5.05 9.09 -7.28
C ASN A 39 5.72 8.49 -6.04
N LYS A 40 4.93 8.16 -5.00
CA LYS A 40 5.46 7.46 -3.82
C LYS A 40 6.02 6.08 -4.17
N LEU A 41 5.35 5.33 -5.05
CA LEU A 41 5.85 4.04 -5.53
C LEU A 41 7.13 4.18 -6.37
N ALA A 42 7.26 5.25 -7.15
CA ALA A 42 8.43 5.50 -8.00
C ALA A 42 9.69 5.81 -7.17
N ASP A 43 9.54 6.46 -6.02
CA ASP A 43 10.64 6.77 -5.09
C ASP A 43 11.14 5.53 -4.33
N MET A 44 10.35 4.47 -4.28
CA MET A 44 10.70 3.23 -3.57
C MET A 44 11.64 2.32 -4.38
N PRO A 45 12.48 1.53 -3.70
CA PRO A 45 13.23 0.42 -4.30
C PRO A 45 12.29 -0.58 -4.98
N GLU A 46 12.77 -1.24 -6.04
CA GLU A 46 11.96 -2.14 -6.87
C GLU A 46 11.23 -3.23 -6.08
N LYS A 47 11.94 -3.95 -5.20
CA LYS A 47 11.36 -5.00 -4.35
C LYS A 47 10.22 -4.48 -3.47
N GLN A 48 10.38 -3.31 -2.86
CA GLN A 48 9.32 -2.70 -2.04
C GLN A 48 8.16 -2.21 -2.91
N ARG A 49 8.46 -1.59 -4.06
CA ARG A 49 7.45 -1.13 -5.01
C ARG A 49 6.51 -2.25 -5.43
N GLU A 50 7.05 -3.44 -5.71
CA GLU A 50 6.25 -4.63 -6.04
C GLU A 50 5.36 -5.07 -4.89
N GLN A 51 5.90 -5.14 -3.65
CA GLN A 51 5.13 -5.48 -2.46
C GLN A 51 3.97 -4.49 -2.23
N HIS A 52 4.23 -3.19 -2.35
CA HIS A 52 3.22 -2.15 -2.22
C HIS A 52 2.19 -2.19 -3.35
N ARG A 53 2.60 -2.48 -4.59
CA ARG A 53 1.66 -2.67 -5.72
C ARG A 53 0.76 -3.88 -5.51
N ALA A 54 1.31 -4.99 -5.05
CA ALA A 54 0.54 -6.19 -4.74
C ALA A 54 -0.48 -5.92 -3.63
N ALA A 55 -0.07 -5.24 -2.56
CA ALA A 55 -0.96 -4.84 -1.47
C ALA A 55 -2.06 -3.87 -1.94
N LEU A 56 -1.72 -2.84 -2.72
CA LEU A 56 -2.70 -1.93 -3.30
C LEU A 56 -3.73 -2.68 -4.16
N ASN A 57 -3.28 -3.62 -4.99
CA ASN A 57 -4.19 -4.41 -5.83
C ASN A 57 -5.07 -5.36 -5.02
N LYS A 58 -4.54 -5.95 -3.94
CA LYS A 58 -5.27 -6.83 -3.02
C LYS A 58 -6.42 -6.07 -2.35
N TYR A 59 -6.16 -4.87 -1.83
CA TYR A 59 -7.13 -4.11 -1.03
C TYR A 59 -7.98 -3.13 -1.85
N ARG A 60 -7.68 -2.87 -3.13
CA ARG A 60 -8.42 -1.87 -3.94
C ARG A 60 -9.94 -2.09 -3.90
N ASN A 61 -10.39 -3.34 -3.95
CA ASN A 61 -11.81 -3.69 -3.99
C ASN A 61 -12.52 -3.33 -2.68
N ASP A 62 -11.86 -3.53 -1.53
CA ASP A 62 -12.40 -3.26 -0.19
C ASP A 62 -12.64 -1.76 0.03
N PHE A 63 -11.87 -0.92 -0.65
CA PHE A 63 -12.01 0.54 -0.63
C PHE A 63 -12.89 1.08 -1.76
N GLY A 64 -13.53 0.21 -2.54
CA GLY A 64 -14.48 0.60 -3.60
C GLY A 64 -13.83 0.93 -4.96
N GLU A 65 -12.55 0.64 -5.15
CA GLU A 65 -11.84 0.85 -6.44
C GLU A 65 -12.01 -0.32 -7.42
N GLY A 66 -12.75 -1.36 -7.03
CA GLY A 66 -12.97 -2.57 -7.82
C GLY A 66 -14.13 -2.51 -8.82
N LYS A 67 -14.87 -1.41 -8.86
CA LYS A 67 -15.95 -1.16 -9.82
C LYS A 67 -15.62 0.10 -10.61
N ALA A 68 -14.85 -0.08 -11.67
CA ALA A 68 -14.87 0.78 -12.84
C ALA A 68 -15.45 -0.05 -13.99
#